data_AF-A0A7V7SVC2-F1
#
_entry.id   AF-A0A7V7SVC2-F1
#
_cell.length_a   1.000
_cell.length_b   1.000
_cell.length_c   1.000
_cell.angle_alpha   90.00
_cell.angle_beta   90.00
_cell.angle_gamma   90.00
#
_symmetry.space_group_name_H-M   'P 1'
#
loop_
_entity.id
_entity.type
_entity.pdbx_description
1 polymer ?
#
loop_
_entity_poly.entity_id
_entity_poly.type
_entity_poly.pdbx_seq_one_letter_code
_entity_poly.pdbx_strand_id
1 'polypeptide(L)'
;MRRWLLGFLGFGLSACAASAGPPLPVPADLDVSPLQAAIWQQRWPDAERLAEDLSWAQTGSIEGERLRQRLLIQQGRRGQAVAELRQWRKRQGENPDLDYLESRLIQHRDRQERRFQALAEQYPGHAWIRLAAAARAQDRKAWDEAETHLQQAPPWMDARELRAILVARQLEGRKQWQRALQVLEPVAWQPESRDALFEYEQMARRHGQEAAAQRAKTEIALRRMAEQTVPATRMDLVMSRVLAEIAFRGDPELEESLQFLEEQCNAHGLPAAWTEQARYRMSWIGSMLRPETEAGGVQQAWRREGRLLLAGEVVGHGMEWLYLRDCRFEEVPWPGQDRPILLVLAGQGFSSRPTRATGGATFRGFFLRRDLLLEHGAFLRQEMQRVEADGSFALPPPLSRDRQPDAEPPEDWDLPLRLRAARRKASGWTAERLEFRALLAHECGHLPEVLPWLPDGPSLFAVLPDFLLSWLRDGDPLTWMEFRAQARALASGVESQWLLAQIVERARGFPDRYQKAYRRLLNALVVQARKQGLAELPWWHQWPPEEIQSLAQEVCRQNGIEMLPPAAVLEALEAMERLWAQAEAGRSEAKE
;
A
#
# COMPACT_ATOMS: atom_id res chain seq x y z
N MET A 1 12.92 -62.80 -76.59
CA MET A 1 14.20 -63.24 -75.98
C MET A 1 14.20 -62.73 -74.54
N ARG A 2 14.06 -63.60 -73.53
CA ARG A 2 15.17 -64.13 -72.70
C ARG A 2 16.00 -62.96 -72.11
N ARG A 3 16.10 -62.71 -70.79
CA ARG A 3 16.22 -63.62 -69.63
C ARG A 3 15.95 -62.88 -68.31
N TRP A 4 15.40 -63.62 -67.35
CA TRP A 4 15.57 -63.44 -65.89
C TRP A 4 17.02 -63.75 -65.47
N LEU A 5 17.55 -63.10 -64.42
CA LEU A 5 17.93 -63.78 -63.15
C LEU A 5 18.46 -62.85 -62.05
N LEU A 6 18.01 -63.20 -60.85
CA LEU A 6 18.40 -62.82 -59.49
C LEU A 6 19.91 -62.76 -59.18
N GLY A 7 20.24 -61.97 -58.15
CA GLY A 7 21.49 -62.09 -57.39
C GLY A 7 21.58 -61.11 -56.22
N PHE A 8 21.01 -61.51 -55.08
CA PHE A 8 21.14 -60.87 -53.76
C PHE A 8 22.47 -61.32 -53.11
N LEU A 9 23.20 -60.40 -52.47
CA LEU A 9 23.95 -60.54 -51.18
C LEU A 9 25.11 -59.54 -51.09
N GLY A 10 25.24 -58.87 -49.94
CA GLY A 10 26.55 -58.40 -49.46
C GLY A 10 26.60 -57.02 -48.81
N PHE A 11 26.09 -56.93 -47.57
CA PHE A 11 26.60 -56.14 -46.43
C PHE A 11 27.66 -55.05 -46.65
N GLY A 12 27.37 -53.84 -46.12
CA GLY A 12 28.38 -52.81 -45.87
C GLY A 12 27.82 -51.47 -45.40
N LEU A 13 26.80 -51.45 -44.53
CA LEU A 13 26.42 -50.23 -43.83
C LEU A 13 27.51 -49.90 -42.79
N SER A 14 28.41 -48.99 -43.13
CA SER A 14 29.19 -48.24 -42.15
C SER A 14 28.22 -47.35 -41.36
N ALA A 15 27.67 -47.90 -40.29
CA ALA A 15 27.05 -47.13 -39.24
C ALA A 15 28.13 -46.23 -38.62
N CYS A 16 28.07 -44.93 -38.90
CA CYS A 16 28.68 -43.94 -38.03
C CYS A 16 27.96 -44.03 -36.68
N ALA A 17 28.56 -44.79 -35.77
CA ALA A 17 28.27 -44.70 -34.34
C ALA A 17 28.60 -43.26 -33.92
N ALA A 18 27.57 -42.39 -33.90
CA ALA A 18 27.62 -41.21 -33.06
C ALA A 18 27.78 -41.72 -31.63
N SER A 19 28.97 -41.54 -31.06
CA SER A 19 29.22 -41.76 -29.66
C SER A 19 28.23 -40.90 -28.88
N ALA A 20 27.17 -41.52 -28.35
CA ALA A 20 26.38 -40.92 -27.31
C ALA A 20 27.36 -40.56 -26.19
N GLY A 21 27.56 -39.26 -25.97
CA GLY A 21 28.30 -38.78 -24.82
C GLY A 21 27.71 -39.41 -23.54
N PRO A 22 28.51 -39.53 -22.47
CA PRO A 22 28.00 -40.06 -21.21
C PRO A 22 26.73 -39.29 -20.82
N PRO A 23 25.68 -39.96 -20.30
CA PRO A 23 24.51 -39.28 -19.80
C PRO A 23 24.98 -38.23 -18.78
N LEU A 24 24.57 -36.97 -19.00
CA LEU A 24 24.85 -35.90 -18.06
C LEU A 24 24.32 -36.34 -16.68
N PRO A 25 25.11 -36.19 -15.60
CA PRO A 25 24.61 -36.47 -14.26
C PRO A 25 23.37 -35.58 -14.02
N VAL A 26 22.29 -36.20 -13.56
CA VAL A 26 21.12 -35.48 -13.04
C VAL A 26 21.64 -34.53 -11.95
N PRO A 27 21.44 -33.20 -12.05
CA PRO A 27 21.90 -32.30 -11.00
C PRO A 27 21.18 -32.67 -9.70
N ALA A 28 21.95 -32.85 -8.62
CA ALA A 28 21.40 -33.01 -7.28
C ALA A 28 20.45 -31.86 -6.96
N ASP A 29 19.35 -32.14 -6.25
CA ASP A 29 18.35 -31.18 -5.78
C ASP A 29 19.03 -29.98 -5.10
N LEU A 30 19.22 -28.91 -5.86
CA LEU A 30 19.99 -27.75 -5.45
C LEU A 30 19.03 -26.73 -4.84
N ASP A 31 19.10 -26.54 -3.53
CA ASP A 31 18.18 -25.64 -2.83
C ASP A 31 18.46 -24.17 -3.18
N VAL A 32 17.60 -23.60 -4.01
CA VAL A 32 17.64 -22.18 -4.40
C VAL A 32 16.81 -21.28 -3.47
N SER A 33 16.11 -21.85 -2.49
CA SER A 33 15.28 -21.12 -1.53
C SER A 33 16.01 -19.99 -0.81
N PRO A 34 17.30 -20.14 -0.40
CA PRO A 34 18.03 -19.05 0.26
C PRO A 34 18.20 -17.81 -0.63
N LEU A 35 18.50 -18.00 -1.91
CA LEU A 35 18.63 -16.90 -2.88
C LEU A 35 17.29 -16.22 -3.13
N GLN A 36 16.23 -16.99 -3.34
CA GLN A 36 14.88 -16.46 -3.50
C GLN A 36 14.41 -15.70 -2.26
N ALA A 37 14.79 -16.16 -1.06
CA ALA A 37 14.52 -15.47 0.19
C ALA A 37 15.23 -14.11 0.26
N ALA A 38 16.52 -14.05 -0.09
CA ALA A 38 17.29 -12.81 -0.09
C ALA A 38 16.77 -11.78 -1.12
N ILE A 39 16.44 -12.23 -2.35
CA ILE A 39 15.86 -11.36 -3.39
C ILE A 39 14.54 -10.76 -2.93
N TRP A 40 13.65 -11.56 -2.37
CA TRP A 40 12.34 -11.09 -1.89
C TRP A 40 12.45 -10.15 -0.70
N GLN A 41 13.37 -10.42 0.23
CA GLN A 41 13.62 -9.59 1.40
C GLN A 41 14.40 -8.31 1.05
N GLN A 42 14.68 -8.06 -0.23
CA GLN A 42 15.49 -6.93 -0.72
C GLN A 42 16.86 -6.84 -0.03
N ARG A 43 17.38 -7.99 0.44
CA ARG A 43 18.75 -8.09 0.97
C ARG A 43 19.68 -8.19 -0.22
N TRP A 44 19.83 -7.10 -0.96
CA TRP A 44 20.54 -7.08 -2.24
C TRP A 44 21.98 -7.59 -2.13
N PRO A 45 22.78 -7.24 -1.10
CA PRO A 45 24.12 -7.81 -0.94
C PRO A 45 24.12 -9.33 -0.71
N ASP A 46 23.17 -9.85 0.07
CA ASP A 46 23.04 -11.29 0.33
C ASP A 46 22.56 -12.03 -0.93
N ALA A 47 21.62 -11.43 -1.66
CA ALA A 47 21.10 -11.97 -2.91
C ALA A 47 22.20 -12.05 -3.97
N GLU A 48 23.08 -11.06 -4.06
CA GLU A 48 24.23 -11.08 -4.97
C GLU A 48 25.21 -12.20 -4.63
N ARG A 49 25.56 -12.34 -3.35
CA ARG A 49 26.47 -13.40 -2.90
C ARG A 49 25.89 -14.79 -3.18
N LEU A 50 24.65 -15.03 -2.75
CA LEU A 50 23.96 -16.30 -2.96
C LEU A 50 23.74 -16.61 -4.45
N ALA A 51 23.53 -15.58 -5.27
CA ALA A 51 23.41 -15.76 -6.71
C ALA A 51 24.73 -16.23 -7.32
N GLU A 52 25.85 -15.68 -6.89
CA GLU A 52 27.18 -16.09 -7.36
C GLU A 52 27.53 -17.52 -6.95
N ASP A 53 27.21 -17.89 -5.71
CA ASP A 53 27.37 -19.26 -5.17
C ASP A 53 26.53 -20.28 -5.97
N LEU A 54 25.38 -19.85 -6.49
CA LEU A 54 24.46 -20.64 -7.32
C LEU A 54 24.68 -20.47 -8.83
N SER A 55 25.74 -19.76 -9.24
CA SER A 55 26.00 -19.51 -10.67
C SER A 55 26.23 -20.82 -11.43
N TRP A 56 25.99 -20.78 -12.74
CA TRP A 56 26.25 -21.90 -13.64
C TRP A 56 27.70 -22.39 -13.54
N ALA A 57 28.64 -21.45 -13.41
CA ALA A 57 30.06 -21.77 -13.29
C ALA A 57 30.39 -22.60 -12.04
N GLN A 58 29.61 -22.46 -10.98
CA GLN A 58 29.81 -23.17 -9.71
C GLN A 58 29.01 -24.46 -9.62
N THR A 59 27.76 -24.45 -10.12
CA THR A 59 26.79 -25.52 -9.83
C THR A 59 26.29 -26.29 -11.05
N GLY A 60 26.44 -25.73 -12.25
CA GLY A 60 25.76 -26.26 -13.44
C GLY A 60 24.22 -26.21 -13.35
N SER A 61 23.65 -25.46 -12.41
CA SER A 61 22.20 -25.38 -12.22
C SER A 61 21.58 -24.35 -13.16
N ILE A 62 20.62 -24.80 -13.98
CA ILE A 62 19.79 -23.92 -14.81
C ILE A 62 18.96 -22.97 -13.95
N GLU A 63 18.39 -23.50 -12.85
CA GLU A 63 17.55 -22.77 -11.90
C GLU A 63 18.35 -21.66 -11.20
N GLY A 64 19.54 -21.99 -10.69
CA GLY A 64 20.44 -21.05 -10.02
C GLY A 64 20.90 -19.92 -10.94
N GLU A 65 21.41 -20.26 -12.12
CA GLU A 65 21.84 -19.26 -13.09
C GLU A 65 20.65 -18.40 -13.60
N ARG A 66 19.46 -18.98 -13.71
CA ARG A 66 18.24 -18.24 -14.08
C ARG A 66 17.93 -17.11 -13.11
N LEU A 67 18.07 -17.36 -11.81
CA LEU A 67 17.80 -16.39 -10.75
C LEU A 67 18.90 -15.32 -10.71
N ARG A 68 20.17 -15.71 -10.87
CA ARG A 68 21.30 -14.79 -10.98
C ARG A 68 21.15 -13.82 -12.17
N GLN A 69 20.81 -14.34 -13.35
CA GLN A 69 20.55 -13.50 -14.53
C GLN A 69 19.40 -12.50 -14.30
N ARG A 70 18.35 -12.88 -13.56
CA ARG A 70 17.25 -11.98 -13.20
C ARG A 70 17.74 -10.81 -12.33
N LEU A 71 18.56 -11.11 -11.32
CA LEU A 71 19.15 -10.10 -10.43
C LEU A 71 20.03 -9.12 -11.21
N LEU A 72 20.93 -9.63 -12.05
CA LEU A 72 21.79 -8.80 -12.91
C LEU A 72 20.97 -7.88 -13.83
N ILE A 73 19.87 -8.38 -14.41
CA ILE A 73 19.00 -7.56 -15.26
C ILE A 73 18.31 -6.44 -14.48
N GLN A 74 17.80 -6.70 -13.27
CA GLN A 74 17.15 -5.70 -12.42
C GLN A 74 18.08 -4.56 -12.01
N GLN A 75 19.38 -4.83 -11.89
CA GLN A 75 20.42 -3.86 -11.57
C GLN A 75 20.99 -3.13 -12.81
N GLY A 76 20.42 -3.35 -14.00
CA GLY A 76 20.94 -2.78 -15.24
C GLY A 76 22.21 -3.46 -15.79
N ARG A 77 22.62 -4.62 -15.25
CA ARG A 77 23.85 -5.36 -15.58
C ARG A 77 23.68 -6.49 -16.60
N ARG A 78 22.69 -6.39 -17.51
CA ARG A 78 22.41 -7.43 -18.53
C ARG A 78 23.63 -7.78 -19.40
N GLY A 79 24.49 -6.81 -19.71
CA GLY A 79 25.69 -7.02 -20.52
C GLY A 79 26.67 -8.03 -19.91
N GLN A 80 26.75 -8.09 -18.58
CA GLN A 80 27.59 -9.04 -17.85
C GLN A 80 27.12 -10.47 -18.05
N ALA A 81 25.83 -10.74 -17.85
CA ALA A 81 25.24 -12.07 -18.02
C ALA A 81 25.48 -12.64 -19.45
N VAL A 82 25.43 -11.78 -20.47
CA VAL A 82 25.70 -12.19 -21.86
C VAL A 82 27.17 -12.53 -22.09
N ALA A 83 28.09 -11.77 -21.48
CA ALA A 83 29.52 -12.00 -21.65
C ALA A 83 29.97 -13.33 -21.00
N GLU A 84 29.50 -13.59 -19.79
CA GLU A 84 29.79 -14.83 -19.05
C GLU A 84 29.28 -16.06 -19.80
N LEU A 85 28.04 -16.00 -20.30
CA LEU A 85 27.45 -17.11 -21.03
C LEU A 85 28.17 -17.41 -22.34
N ARG A 86 28.62 -16.39 -23.07
CA ARG A 86 29.46 -16.58 -24.27
C ARG A 86 30.80 -17.22 -23.93
N GLN A 87 31.37 -16.93 -22.77
CA GLN A 87 32.61 -17.54 -22.31
C GLN A 87 32.40 -19.03 -21.99
N TRP A 88 31.29 -19.40 -21.33
CA TRP A 88 30.94 -20.80 -21.07
C TRP A 88 30.74 -21.57 -22.37
N ARG A 89 30.06 -20.99 -23.34
CA ARG A 89 29.83 -21.62 -24.65
C ARG A 89 31.12 -21.91 -25.41
N LYS A 90 32.08 -20.99 -25.39
CA LYS A 90 33.41 -21.20 -25.99
C LYS A 90 34.16 -22.39 -25.36
N ARG A 91 33.85 -22.72 -24.10
CA ARG A 91 34.50 -23.81 -23.34
C ARG A 91 33.78 -25.14 -23.48
N GLN A 92 32.45 -25.14 -23.57
CA GLN A 92 31.63 -26.36 -23.46
C GLN A 92 30.97 -26.82 -24.76
N GLY A 93 31.07 -26.07 -25.87
CA GLY A 93 30.49 -26.48 -27.15
C GLY A 93 28.96 -26.47 -27.14
N GLU A 94 28.33 -27.41 -27.86
CA GLU A 94 26.86 -27.56 -27.89
C GLU A 94 26.35 -28.14 -26.56
N ASN A 95 25.51 -27.37 -25.86
CA ASN A 95 24.89 -27.77 -24.60
C ASN A 95 23.46 -27.19 -24.55
N PRO A 96 22.40 -28.03 -24.47
CA PRO A 96 21.01 -27.56 -24.47
C PRO A 96 20.65 -26.65 -23.28
N ASP A 97 21.34 -26.79 -22.15
CA ASP A 97 21.15 -25.96 -20.96
C ASP A 97 21.71 -24.55 -21.19
N LEU A 98 22.92 -24.46 -21.78
CA LEU A 98 23.52 -23.19 -22.19
C LEU A 98 22.70 -22.54 -23.30
N ASP A 99 22.14 -23.33 -24.21
CA ASP A 99 21.25 -22.85 -25.26
C ASP A 99 19.95 -22.29 -24.69
N TYR A 100 19.37 -22.93 -23.68
CA TYR A 100 18.23 -22.41 -22.92
C TYR A 100 18.59 -21.09 -22.21
N LEU A 101 19.69 -21.06 -21.45
CA LEU A 101 20.13 -19.88 -20.69
C LEU A 101 20.48 -18.71 -21.61
N GLU A 102 21.10 -18.97 -22.77
CA GLU A 102 21.37 -17.94 -23.78
C GLU A 102 20.07 -17.34 -24.31
N SER A 103 19.13 -18.21 -24.63
CA SER A 103 17.87 -17.82 -25.26
C SER A 103 17.08 -16.87 -24.36
N ARG A 104 17.18 -17.03 -23.03
CA ARG A 104 16.56 -16.13 -22.04
C ARG A 104 17.12 -14.70 -22.04
N LEU A 105 18.37 -14.52 -22.43
CA LEU A 105 19.02 -13.21 -22.45
C LEU A 105 18.65 -12.38 -23.70
N ILE A 106 18.05 -13.01 -24.71
CA ILE A 106 17.58 -12.34 -25.93
C ILE A 106 16.50 -11.31 -25.55
N GLN A 107 16.76 -10.04 -25.85
CA GLN A 107 15.84 -8.92 -25.59
C GLN A 107 14.64 -8.89 -26.53
N HIS A 108 14.85 -9.25 -27.80
CA HIS A 108 13.79 -9.24 -28.80
C HIS A 108 12.90 -10.47 -28.65
N ARG A 109 11.65 -10.24 -28.24
CA ARG A 109 10.66 -11.28 -27.95
C ARG A 109 10.50 -12.29 -29.11
N ASP A 110 10.33 -11.82 -30.34
CA ASP A 110 10.11 -12.68 -31.53
C ASP A 110 11.35 -13.49 -31.92
N ARG A 111 12.55 -13.03 -31.53
CA ARG A 111 13.80 -13.78 -31.75
C ARG A 111 14.00 -14.82 -30.68
N GLN A 112 13.69 -14.47 -29.43
CA GLN A 112 13.71 -15.39 -28.32
C GLN A 112 12.73 -16.53 -28.54
N GLU A 113 11.55 -16.22 -29.04
CA GLU A 113 10.51 -17.18 -29.39
C GLU A 113 10.99 -18.16 -30.46
N ARG A 114 11.39 -17.68 -31.65
CA ARG A 114 11.88 -18.55 -32.73
C ARG A 114 13.03 -19.43 -32.26
N ARG A 115 13.87 -18.93 -31.35
CA ARG A 115 14.94 -19.71 -30.76
C ARG A 115 14.41 -20.81 -29.85
N PHE A 116 13.46 -20.54 -28.96
CA PHE A 116 12.85 -21.58 -28.12
C PHE A 116 12.04 -22.60 -28.92
N GLN A 117 11.39 -22.19 -30.00
CA GLN A 117 10.70 -23.11 -30.90
C GLN A 117 11.68 -24.05 -31.59
N ALA A 118 12.74 -23.50 -32.21
CA ALA A 118 13.80 -24.30 -32.81
C ALA A 118 14.49 -25.23 -31.79
N LEU A 119 14.72 -24.76 -30.56
CA LEU A 119 15.27 -25.59 -29.49
C LEU A 119 14.30 -26.68 -29.04
N ALA A 120 12.99 -26.42 -28.98
CA ALA A 120 11.99 -27.41 -28.61
C ALA A 120 11.81 -28.51 -29.68
N GLU A 121 12.07 -28.17 -30.95
CA GLU A 121 12.16 -29.13 -32.05
C GLU A 121 13.46 -29.94 -31.99
N GLN A 122 14.58 -29.27 -31.73
CA GLN A 122 15.91 -29.89 -31.65
C GLN A 122 16.09 -30.78 -30.41
N TYR A 123 15.46 -30.40 -29.28
CA TYR A 123 15.57 -31.07 -27.98
C TYR A 123 14.18 -31.39 -27.39
N PRO A 124 13.42 -32.31 -28.00
CA PRO A 124 12.00 -32.51 -27.70
C PRO A 124 11.72 -33.07 -26.30
N GLY A 125 12.69 -33.71 -25.66
CA GLY A 125 12.57 -34.27 -24.30
C GLY A 125 13.02 -33.34 -23.19
N HIS A 126 13.47 -32.12 -23.50
CA HIS A 126 14.08 -31.23 -22.52
C HIS A 126 13.04 -30.35 -21.82
N ALA A 127 12.82 -30.59 -20.52
CA ALA A 127 11.75 -29.94 -19.74
C ALA A 127 11.84 -28.40 -19.80
N TRP A 128 12.98 -27.80 -19.46
CA TRP A 128 13.13 -26.33 -19.46
C TRP A 128 12.90 -25.67 -20.82
N ILE A 129 13.33 -26.30 -21.91
CA ILE A 129 13.11 -25.81 -23.27
C ILE A 129 11.62 -25.91 -23.64
N ARG A 130 10.95 -27.02 -23.29
CA ARG A 130 9.50 -27.19 -23.52
C ARG A 130 8.66 -26.20 -22.72
N LEU A 131 9.03 -25.97 -21.46
CA LEU A 131 8.34 -25.02 -20.58
C LEU A 131 8.59 -23.58 -21.02
N ALA A 132 9.79 -23.25 -21.53
CA ALA A 132 10.05 -21.97 -22.17
C ALA A 132 9.29 -21.78 -23.48
N ALA A 133 9.21 -22.80 -24.32
CA ALA A 133 8.40 -22.78 -25.54
C ALA A 133 6.91 -22.58 -25.22
N ALA A 134 6.38 -23.29 -24.21
CA ALA A 134 5.03 -23.08 -23.70
C ALA A 134 4.83 -21.62 -23.23
N ALA A 135 5.75 -21.07 -22.43
CA ALA A 135 5.67 -19.70 -21.96
C ALA A 135 5.73 -18.66 -23.11
N ARG A 136 6.50 -18.93 -24.17
CA ARG A 136 6.55 -18.07 -25.37
C ARG A 136 5.25 -18.16 -26.20
N ALA A 137 4.69 -19.36 -26.34
CA ALA A 137 3.40 -19.57 -26.98
C ALA A 137 2.25 -18.88 -26.20
N GLN A 138 2.31 -18.87 -24.86
CA GLN A 138 1.40 -18.08 -24.01
C GLN A 138 1.56 -16.58 -24.24
N ASP A 139 2.79 -16.10 -24.32
CA ASP A 139 3.14 -14.69 -24.55
C ASP A 139 2.48 -14.08 -25.81
N ARG A 140 2.38 -14.88 -26.88
CA ARG A 140 1.73 -14.51 -28.15
C ARG A 140 0.26 -14.92 -28.25
N LYS A 141 -0.31 -15.43 -27.16
CA LYS A 141 -1.69 -15.92 -27.08
C LYS A 141 -1.97 -17.12 -28.01
N ALA A 142 -0.94 -17.88 -28.40
CA ALA A 142 -1.06 -19.15 -29.11
C ALA A 142 -1.33 -20.27 -28.11
N TRP A 143 -2.51 -20.21 -27.50
CA TRP A 143 -2.87 -21.07 -26.37
C TRP A 143 -2.81 -22.56 -26.71
N ASP A 144 -3.20 -22.97 -27.91
CA ASP A 144 -3.25 -24.39 -28.27
C ASP A 144 -1.85 -25.00 -28.44
N GLU A 145 -0.89 -24.19 -28.89
CA GLU A 145 0.52 -24.56 -28.97
C GLU A 145 1.16 -24.62 -27.57
N ALA A 146 0.83 -23.67 -26.69
CA ALA A 146 1.25 -23.71 -25.30
C ALA A 146 0.75 -24.98 -24.59
N GLU A 147 -0.52 -25.35 -24.80
CA GLU A 147 -1.12 -26.58 -24.25
C GLU A 147 -0.40 -27.83 -24.76
N THR A 148 -0.09 -27.88 -26.05
CA THR A 148 0.68 -28.98 -26.65
C THR A 148 2.04 -29.15 -25.98
N HIS A 149 2.77 -28.06 -25.76
CA HIS A 149 4.06 -28.11 -25.06
C HIS A 149 3.93 -28.51 -23.58
N LEU A 150 2.87 -28.10 -22.88
CA LEU A 150 2.61 -28.48 -21.48
C LEU A 150 2.22 -29.95 -21.31
N GLN A 151 1.51 -30.52 -22.28
CA GLN A 151 1.16 -31.94 -22.30
C GLN A 151 2.38 -32.81 -22.62
N GLN A 152 3.25 -32.35 -23.52
CA GLN A 152 4.48 -33.04 -23.92
C GLN A 152 5.62 -32.90 -22.91
N ALA A 153 5.53 -31.97 -21.95
CA ALA A 153 6.48 -31.86 -20.86
C ALA A 153 6.37 -33.07 -19.92
N PRO A 154 7.46 -33.85 -19.71
CA PRO A 154 7.45 -34.99 -18.80
C PRO A 154 7.03 -34.59 -17.37
N PRO A 155 6.27 -35.42 -16.64
CA PRO A 155 5.87 -35.14 -15.27
C PRO A 155 7.03 -35.42 -14.31
N TRP A 156 8.00 -34.54 -14.27
CA TRP A 156 9.06 -34.60 -13.26
C TRP A 156 8.55 -34.02 -11.93
N MET A 157 8.95 -34.63 -10.81
CA MET A 157 8.48 -34.24 -9.47
C MET A 157 8.90 -32.82 -9.10
N ASP A 158 10.09 -32.40 -9.54
CA ASP A 158 10.63 -31.03 -9.43
C ASP A 158 9.84 -29.99 -10.25
N ALA A 159 9.03 -30.43 -11.23
CA ALA A 159 8.23 -29.56 -12.10
C ALA A 159 6.74 -29.47 -11.73
N ARG A 160 6.28 -30.12 -10.65
CA ARG A 160 4.85 -30.15 -10.26
C ARG A 160 4.26 -28.76 -10.01
N GLU A 161 4.99 -27.92 -9.27
CA GLU A 161 4.61 -26.54 -8.98
C GLU A 161 4.62 -25.67 -10.25
N LEU A 162 5.70 -25.77 -11.04
CA LEU A 162 5.82 -25.09 -12.33
C LEU A 162 4.70 -25.50 -13.31
N ARG A 163 4.24 -26.75 -13.27
CA ARG A 163 3.10 -27.23 -14.06
C ARG A 163 1.79 -26.58 -13.63
N ALA A 164 1.51 -26.49 -12.34
CA ALA A 164 0.32 -25.82 -11.83
C ALA A 164 0.30 -24.33 -12.22
N ILE A 165 1.44 -23.66 -12.10
CA ILE A 165 1.66 -22.27 -12.56
C ILE A 165 1.35 -22.12 -14.05
N LEU A 166 1.85 -23.02 -14.89
CA LEU A 166 1.66 -22.93 -16.33
C LEU A 166 0.22 -23.26 -16.78
N VAL A 167 -0.46 -24.16 -16.07
CA VAL A 167 -1.90 -24.41 -16.27
C VAL A 167 -2.72 -23.19 -15.86
N ALA A 168 -2.39 -22.54 -14.74
CA ALA A 168 -3.05 -21.30 -14.33
C ALA A 168 -2.84 -20.20 -15.39
N ARG A 169 -1.61 -19.97 -15.87
CA ARG A 169 -1.33 -19.01 -16.97
C ARG A 169 -2.08 -19.34 -18.27
N GLN A 170 -2.26 -20.63 -18.57
CA GLN A 170 -3.02 -21.08 -19.73
C GLN A 170 -4.50 -20.67 -19.63
N LEU A 171 -5.10 -20.87 -18.45
CA LEU A 171 -6.47 -20.47 -18.17
C LEU A 171 -6.61 -18.94 -18.16
N GLU A 172 -5.68 -18.22 -17.55
CA GLU A 172 -5.57 -16.75 -17.55
C GLU A 172 -5.58 -16.24 -19.01
N GLY A 173 -4.76 -16.86 -19.84
CA GLY A 173 -4.64 -16.58 -21.26
C GLY A 173 -5.92 -16.76 -22.08
N ARG A 174 -6.67 -17.82 -21.78
CA ARG A 174 -8.00 -18.07 -22.34
C ARG A 174 -9.09 -17.16 -21.76
N LYS A 175 -8.70 -16.07 -21.08
CA LYS A 175 -9.55 -15.11 -20.37
C LYS A 175 -10.38 -15.74 -19.26
N GLN A 176 -9.99 -16.92 -18.80
CA GLN A 176 -10.60 -17.64 -17.67
C GLN A 176 -9.78 -17.38 -16.39
N TRP A 177 -9.42 -16.12 -16.14
CA TRP A 177 -8.54 -15.73 -15.03
C TRP A 177 -9.12 -16.10 -13.66
N GLN A 178 -10.45 -16.07 -13.49
CA GLN A 178 -11.11 -16.55 -12.27
C GLN A 178 -10.83 -18.04 -12.03
N ARG A 179 -10.94 -18.85 -13.08
CA ARG A 179 -10.64 -20.28 -13.03
C ARG A 179 -9.15 -20.54 -12.84
N ALA A 180 -8.30 -19.69 -13.40
CA ALA A 180 -6.86 -19.73 -13.19
C ALA A 180 -6.49 -19.56 -11.71
N LEU A 181 -7.05 -18.54 -11.04
CA LEU A 181 -6.87 -18.32 -9.60
C LEU A 181 -7.43 -19.50 -8.78
N GLN A 182 -8.63 -20.00 -9.11
CA GLN A 182 -9.24 -21.16 -8.45
C GLN A 182 -8.40 -22.44 -8.56
N VAL A 183 -7.76 -22.67 -9.71
CA VAL A 183 -6.88 -23.84 -9.91
C VAL A 183 -5.58 -23.69 -9.14
N LEU A 184 -5.07 -22.47 -9.04
CA LEU A 184 -3.80 -22.18 -8.35
C LEU A 184 -3.94 -22.15 -6.83
N GLU A 185 -5.12 -21.79 -6.31
CA GLU A 185 -5.38 -21.58 -4.88
C GLU A 185 -5.14 -22.81 -3.99
N PRO A 186 -5.60 -24.04 -4.30
CA PRO A 186 -5.31 -25.20 -3.46
C PRO A 186 -3.82 -25.52 -3.32
N VAL A 187 -3.00 -25.18 -4.33
CA VAL A 187 -1.55 -25.41 -4.33
C VAL A 187 -0.83 -24.27 -3.63
N ALA A 188 -1.13 -23.03 -4.00
CA ALA A 188 -0.51 -21.83 -3.43
C ALA A 188 -0.70 -21.74 -1.90
N TRP A 189 -1.76 -22.31 -1.35
CA TRP A 189 -2.04 -22.26 0.10
C TRP A 189 -1.41 -23.41 0.88
N GLN A 190 -0.74 -24.37 0.24
CA GLN A 190 0.05 -25.38 0.94
C GLN A 190 1.33 -24.76 1.52
N PRO A 191 1.70 -25.02 2.79
CA PRO A 191 2.83 -24.38 3.48
C PRO A 191 4.14 -24.34 2.68
N GLU A 192 4.42 -25.39 1.91
CA GLU A 192 5.63 -25.61 1.11
C GLU A 192 5.64 -24.93 -0.27
N SER A 193 4.50 -24.48 -0.81
CA SER A 193 4.37 -24.04 -2.21
C SER A 193 4.57 -22.53 -2.39
N ARG A 194 5.83 -22.10 -2.48
CA ARG A 194 6.20 -20.67 -2.56
C ARG A 194 6.02 -20.05 -3.95
N ASP A 195 6.37 -20.75 -5.02
CA ASP A 195 6.28 -20.23 -6.39
C ASP A 195 4.82 -20.16 -6.85
N ALA A 196 3.97 -21.12 -6.44
CA ALA A 196 2.53 -21.10 -6.72
C ALA A 196 1.85 -19.89 -6.05
N LEU A 197 2.21 -19.60 -4.80
CA LEU A 197 1.68 -18.45 -4.07
C LEU A 197 2.17 -17.12 -4.66
N PHE A 198 3.42 -17.07 -5.13
CA PHE A 198 3.95 -15.91 -5.86
C PHE A 198 3.25 -15.72 -7.22
N GLU A 199 3.01 -16.80 -7.96
CA GLU A 199 2.27 -16.71 -9.23
C GLU A 199 0.83 -16.25 -9.00
N TYR A 200 0.17 -16.71 -7.95
CA TYR A 200 -1.18 -16.26 -7.59
C TYR A 200 -1.17 -14.75 -7.34
N GLU A 201 -0.22 -14.25 -6.54
CA GLU A 201 -0.07 -12.83 -6.25
C GLU A 201 0.08 -12.00 -7.53
N GLN A 202 0.97 -12.43 -8.44
CA GLN A 202 1.23 -11.74 -9.69
C GLN A 202 0.04 -11.76 -10.65
N MET A 203 -0.66 -12.90 -10.75
CA MET A 203 -1.83 -13.07 -11.60
C MET A 203 -3.00 -12.21 -11.12
N ALA A 204 -3.25 -12.22 -9.80
CA ALA A 204 -4.25 -11.36 -9.19
C ALA A 204 -3.96 -9.87 -9.49
N ARG A 205 -2.71 -9.42 -9.33
CA ARG A 205 -2.31 -8.04 -9.62
C ARG A 205 -2.51 -7.66 -11.09
N ARG A 206 -2.14 -8.52 -12.04
CA ARG A 206 -2.31 -8.27 -13.49
C ARG A 206 -3.77 -8.04 -13.88
N HIS A 207 -4.69 -8.69 -13.19
CA HIS A 207 -6.12 -8.62 -13.46
C HIS A 207 -6.88 -7.66 -12.55
N GLY A 208 -6.16 -6.74 -11.87
CA GLY A 208 -6.76 -5.74 -11.00
C GLY A 208 -7.46 -6.34 -9.77
N GLN A 209 -7.14 -7.58 -9.42
CA GLN A 209 -7.64 -8.25 -8.21
C GLN A 209 -6.73 -7.90 -7.03
N GLU A 210 -6.64 -6.60 -6.70
CA GLU A 210 -5.70 -6.08 -5.69
C GLU A 210 -5.86 -6.76 -4.32
N ALA A 211 -7.09 -7.07 -3.92
CA ALA A 211 -7.36 -7.78 -2.67
C ALA A 211 -6.76 -9.20 -2.66
N ALA A 212 -6.90 -9.94 -3.76
CA ALA A 212 -6.33 -11.28 -3.90
C ALA A 212 -4.79 -11.23 -3.94
N ALA A 213 -4.21 -10.23 -4.61
CA ALA A 213 -2.76 -10.02 -4.64
C ALA A 213 -2.21 -9.71 -3.25
N GLN A 214 -2.86 -8.79 -2.52
CA GLN A 214 -2.47 -8.43 -1.17
C GLN A 214 -2.62 -9.62 -0.18
N ARG A 215 -3.64 -10.46 -0.37
CA ARG A 215 -3.84 -11.70 0.41
C ARG A 215 -2.67 -12.67 0.23
N ALA A 216 -2.27 -12.94 -1.01
CA ALA A 216 -1.14 -13.82 -1.28
C ALA A 216 0.20 -13.20 -0.81
N LYS A 217 0.43 -11.90 -1.03
CA LYS A 217 1.64 -11.20 -0.58
C LYS A 217 1.86 -11.31 0.93
N THR A 218 0.79 -11.18 1.71
CA THR A 218 0.86 -11.22 3.17
C THR A 218 1.03 -12.64 3.71
N GLU A 219 0.40 -13.62 3.07
CA GLU A 219 0.65 -15.05 3.31
C GLU A 219 2.12 -15.43 3.05
N ILE A 220 2.71 -14.96 1.93
CA ILE A 220 4.14 -15.17 1.63
C ILE A 220 5.01 -14.61 2.75
N ALA A 221 4.66 -13.45 3.29
CA ALA A 221 5.42 -12.81 4.36
C ALA A 221 5.29 -13.57 5.68
N LEU A 222 4.09 -14.07 6.02
CA LEU A 222 3.84 -14.91 7.19
C LEU A 222 4.62 -16.23 7.13
N ARG A 223 4.64 -16.92 5.99
CA ARG A 223 5.38 -18.19 5.84
C ARG A 223 6.89 -18.05 5.95
N ARG A 224 7.40 -16.84 5.73
CA ARG A 224 8.82 -16.51 5.86
C ARG A 224 9.19 -16.06 7.28
N MET A 225 8.19 -15.88 8.14
CA MET A 225 8.39 -15.50 9.52
C MET A 225 9.05 -16.66 10.28
N ALA A 226 10.21 -16.41 10.87
CA ALA A 226 10.82 -17.36 11.78
C ALA A 226 10.08 -17.37 13.12
N GLU A 227 10.02 -18.51 13.81
CA GLU A 227 9.43 -18.62 15.16
C GLU A 227 10.08 -17.65 16.18
N GLN A 228 11.32 -17.22 15.92
CA GLN A 228 12.09 -16.27 16.74
C GLN A 228 11.78 -14.79 16.45
N THR A 229 10.81 -14.50 15.59
CA THR A 229 10.44 -13.11 15.25
C THR A 229 9.85 -12.40 16.46
N VAL A 230 10.33 -11.17 16.73
CA VAL A 230 9.84 -10.31 17.82
C VAL A 230 8.32 -10.13 17.73
N PRO A 231 7.57 -10.14 18.87
CA PRO A 231 6.11 -10.10 18.87
C PRO A 231 5.51 -9.00 18.00
N ALA A 232 6.05 -7.76 18.05
CA ALA A 232 5.61 -6.65 17.20
C ALA A 232 5.57 -6.97 15.69
N THR A 233 6.65 -7.55 15.16
CA THR A 233 6.74 -7.91 13.73
C THR A 233 5.77 -9.03 13.38
N ARG A 234 5.54 -9.96 14.31
CA ARG A 234 4.56 -11.02 14.13
C ARG A 234 3.13 -10.48 14.10
N MET A 235 2.79 -9.55 14.99
CA MET A 235 1.52 -8.83 14.96
C MET A 235 1.32 -8.11 13.62
N ASP A 236 2.35 -7.44 13.11
CA ASP A 236 2.27 -6.72 11.83
C ASP A 236 1.90 -7.64 10.65
N LEU A 237 2.52 -8.83 10.62
CA LEU A 237 2.27 -9.81 9.56
C LEU A 237 0.88 -10.44 9.68
N VAL A 238 0.47 -10.79 10.89
CA VAL A 238 -0.89 -11.31 11.16
C VAL A 238 -1.95 -10.27 10.77
N MET A 239 -1.77 -9.01 11.17
CA MET A 239 -2.72 -7.96 10.79
C MET A 239 -2.77 -7.70 9.30
N SER A 240 -1.61 -7.71 8.64
CA SER A 240 -1.56 -7.55 7.19
C SER A 240 -2.36 -8.66 6.49
N ARG A 241 -2.27 -9.90 7.00
CA ARG A 241 -3.04 -11.05 6.50
C ARG A 241 -4.54 -10.91 6.76
N VAL A 242 -4.94 -10.44 7.93
CA VAL A 242 -6.35 -10.19 8.28
C VAL A 242 -6.95 -9.11 7.39
N LEU A 243 -6.31 -7.95 7.28
CA LEU A 243 -6.80 -6.85 6.43
C LEU A 243 -6.92 -7.28 4.97
N ALA A 244 -5.97 -8.09 4.48
CA ALA A 244 -6.02 -8.62 3.13
C ALA A 244 -7.14 -9.65 2.92
N GLU A 245 -7.44 -10.48 3.92
CA GLU A 245 -8.58 -11.40 3.88
C GLU A 245 -9.90 -10.64 3.83
N ILE A 246 -10.05 -9.62 4.68
CA ILE A 246 -11.26 -8.79 4.74
C ILE A 246 -11.51 -8.13 3.38
N ALA A 247 -10.47 -7.51 2.81
CA ALA A 247 -10.56 -6.91 1.49
C ALA A 247 -10.91 -7.93 0.39
N PHE A 248 -10.47 -9.18 0.53
CA PHE A 248 -10.74 -10.24 -0.45
C PHE A 248 -12.16 -10.81 -0.34
N ARG A 249 -12.69 -10.97 0.88
CA ARG A 249 -14.04 -11.50 1.12
C ARG A 249 -15.14 -10.49 0.78
N GLY A 250 -14.84 -9.19 0.86
CA GLY A 250 -15.69 -8.14 0.31
C GLY A 250 -16.86 -7.68 1.20
N ASP A 251 -16.90 -8.09 2.47
CA ASP A 251 -17.62 -7.48 3.63
C ASP A 251 -17.95 -8.57 4.68
N PRO A 252 -16.95 -9.19 5.34
CA PRO A 252 -17.23 -10.03 6.50
C PRO A 252 -17.81 -9.19 7.65
N GLU A 253 -18.72 -9.76 8.44
CA GLU A 253 -19.20 -9.10 9.65
C GLU A 253 -18.04 -8.85 10.63
N LEU A 254 -18.17 -7.84 11.51
CA LEU A 254 -17.13 -7.51 12.48
C LEU A 254 -16.80 -8.71 13.37
N GLU A 255 -17.79 -9.48 13.78
CA GLU A 255 -17.61 -10.67 14.60
C GLU A 255 -16.83 -11.77 13.88
N GLU A 256 -17.19 -12.09 12.63
CA GLU A 256 -16.45 -13.06 11.80
C GLU A 256 -14.99 -12.65 11.59
N SER A 257 -14.76 -11.34 11.38
CA SER A 257 -13.42 -10.79 11.17
C SER A 257 -12.57 -10.84 12.44
N LEU A 258 -13.18 -10.58 13.61
CA LEU A 258 -12.51 -10.69 14.91
C LEU A 258 -12.20 -12.15 15.23
N GLN A 259 -13.11 -13.08 14.92
CA GLN A 259 -12.86 -14.51 15.05
C GLN A 259 -11.69 -14.94 14.16
N PHE A 260 -11.65 -14.50 12.91
CA PHE A 260 -10.52 -14.78 12.03
C PHE A 260 -9.21 -14.19 12.56
N LEU A 261 -9.21 -12.95 13.07
CA LEU A 261 -8.03 -12.38 13.73
C LEU A 261 -7.59 -13.25 14.92
N GLU A 262 -8.53 -13.73 15.72
CA GLU A 262 -8.25 -14.56 16.89
C GLU A 262 -7.62 -15.90 16.50
N GLU A 263 -8.15 -16.57 15.46
CA GLU A 263 -7.57 -17.78 14.89
C GLU A 263 -6.14 -17.55 14.41
N GLN A 264 -5.88 -16.45 13.70
CA GLN A 264 -4.53 -16.11 13.24
C GLN A 264 -3.59 -15.78 14.42
N CYS A 265 -4.07 -15.08 15.45
CA CYS A 265 -3.27 -14.81 16.64
C CYS A 265 -2.88 -16.11 17.36
N ASN A 266 -3.85 -17.02 17.57
CA ASN A 266 -3.62 -18.32 18.18
C ASN A 266 -2.62 -19.16 17.38
N ALA A 267 -2.78 -19.23 16.05
CA ALA A 267 -1.88 -19.98 15.17
C ALA A 267 -0.43 -19.46 15.20
N HIS A 268 -0.23 -18.20 15.58
CA HIS A 268 1.08 -17.56 15.61
C HIS A 268 1.56 -17.21 17.04
N GLY A 269 0.91 -17.75 18.08
CA GLY A 269 1.31 -17.53 19.48
C GLY A 269 1.29 -16.06 19.88
N LEU A 270 0.34 -15.29 19.36
CA LEU A 270 0.08 -13.91 19.74
C LEU A 270 -1.06 -13.83 20.76
N PRO A 271 -1.13 -12.76 21.57
CA PRO A 271 -2.29 -12.48 22.41
C PRO A 271 -3.59 -12.53 21.60
N ALA A 272 -4.51 -13.38 22.05
CA ALA A 272 -5.79 -13.67 21.43
C ALA A 272 -6.88 -13.51 22.50
N ALA A 273 -7.86 -12.64 22.22
CA ALA A 273 -9.13 -12.46 22.94
C ALA A 273 -9.90 -11.29 22.26
N TRP A 274 -9.86 -11.25 20.92
CA TRP A 274 -10.33 -10.09 20.16
C TRP A 274 -11.86 -10.07 20.07
N THR A 275 -12.49 -11.23 20.09
CA THR A 275 -13.95 -11.38 20.14
C THR A 275 -14.53 -10.89 21.46
N GLU A 276 -13.80 -11.07 22.57
CA GLU A 276 -14.16 -10.65 23.93
C GLU A 276 -13.84 -9.18 24.24
N GLN A 277 -13.09 -8.49 23.38
CA GLN A 277 -12.70 -7.10 23.58
C GLN A 277 -13.93 -6.20 23.71
N ALA A 278 -13.95 -5.36 24.76
CA ALA A 278 -15.06 -4.46 25.02
C ALA A 278 -15.27 -3.48 23.85
N ARG A 279 -16.53 -3.14 23.57
CA ARG A 279 -16.93 -2.28 22.45
C ARG A 279 -17.68 -1.04 22.92
N TYR A 280 -17.45 0.08 22.26
CA TYR A 280 -18.37 1.21 22.27
C TYR A 280 -19.58 0.87 21.39
N ARG A 281 -20.80 1.03 21.92
CA ARG A 281 -22.04 0.88 21.16
C ARG A 281 -22.62 2.26 20.89
N MET A 282 -22.72 2.63 19.61
CA MET A 282 -23.38 3.85 19.16
C MET A 282 -24.85 3.56 18.82
N SER A 283 -25.64 3.21 19.84
CA SER A 283 -27.06 2.85 19.64
C SER A 283 -27.22 1.78 18.53
N TRP A 284 -28.11 2.00 17.55
CA TRP A 284 -28.30 1.17 16.37
C TRP A 284 -27.38 1.51 15.19
N ILE A 285 -26.58 2.57 15.29
CA ILE A 285 -25.80 3.15 14.17
C ILE A 285 -24.45 2.45 14.01
N GLY A 286 -23.91 1.79 15.04
CA GLY A 286 -22.66 1.06 14.90
C GLY A 286 -22.00 0.64 16.21
N SER A 287 -20.85 -0.02 16.07
CA SER A 287 -20.01 -0.42 17.19
C SER A 287 -18.52 -0.23 16.87
N MET A 288 -17.67 0.01 17.86
CA MET A 288 -16.22 0.06 17.69
C MET A 288 -15.52 -0.62 18.86
N LEU A 289 -14.45 -1.35 18.61
CA LEU A 289 -13.55 -1.84 19.66
C LEU A 289 -13.04 -0.68 20.50
N ARG A 290 -13.06 -0.84 21.82
CA ARG A 290 -12.50 0.13 22.76
C ARG A 290 -10.97 0.10 22.68
N PRO A 291 -10.31 1.21 22.29
CA PRO A 291 -8.85 1.25 22.13
C PRO A 291 -8.11 1.41 23.46
N GLU A 292 -8.80 1.71 24.56
CA GLU A 292 -8.16 1.98 25.85
C GLU A 292 -7.62 0.70 26.51
N THR A 293 -6.53 0.84 27.27
CA THR A 293 -5.87 -0.28 27.96
C THR A 293 -6.71 -0.93 29.05
N GLU A 294 -7.68 -0.19 29.60
CA GLU A 294 -8.61 -0.71 30.61
C GLU A 294 -9.71 -1.59 30.01
N ALA A 295 -9.85 -1.62 28.68
CA ALA A 295 -10.94 -2.30 28.00
C ALA A 295 -10.71 -3.81 27.79
N GLY A 296 -9.49 -4.30 27.98
CA GLY A 296 -9.15 -5.72 27.85
C GLY A 296 -7.64 -6.01 27.77
N GLY A 297 -7.25 -7.25 28.09
CA GLY A 297 -5.84 -7.67 28.14
C GLY A 297 -5.15 -7.73 26.77
N VAL A 298 -5.90 -8.01 25.69
CA VAL A 298 -5.33 -8.17 24.34
C VAL A 298 -4.86 -6.84 23.75
N GLN A 299 -5.66 -5.78 23.85
CA GLN A 299 -5.29 -4.42 23.46
C GLN A 299 -4.05 -3.94 24.24
N GLN A 300 -3.99 -4.23 25.54
CA GLN A 300 -2.86 -3.85 26.37
C GLN A 300 -1.57 -4.55 25.92
N ALA A 301 -1.65 -5.84 25.58
CA ALA A 301 -0.49 -6.59 25.10
C ALA A 301 0.03 -6.03 23.77
N TRP A 302 -0.86 -5.68 22.84
CA TRP A 302 -0.48 -5.08 21.56
C TRP A 302 0.07 -3.66 21.72
N ARG A 303 -0.49 -2.88 22.65
CA ARG A 303 0.01 -1.55 22.98
C ARG A 303 1.44 -1.57 23.52
N ARG A 304 1.82 -2.58 24.31
CA ARG A 304 3.21 -2.76 24.80
C ARG A 304 4.20 -2.95 23.64
N GLU A 305 3.74 -3.52 22.53
CA GLU A 305 4.51 -3.67 21.29
C GLU A 305 4.39 -2.44 20.36
N GLY A 306 3.82 -1.34 20.85
CA GLY A 306 3.58 -0.12 20.07
C GLY A 306 2.54 -0.33 18.95
N ARG A 307 1.58 -1.23 19.13
CA ARG A 307 0.52 -1.51 18.15
C ARG A 307 -0.84 -1.07 18.67
N LEU A 308 -1.68 -0.55 17.78
CA LEU A 308 -3.06 -0.22 18.08
C LEU A 308 -3.96 -0.69 16.92
N LEU A 309 -5.03 -1.39 17.26
CA LEU A 309 -6.09 -1.73 16.33
C LEU A 309 -7.33 -0.89 16.66
N LEU A 310 -7.79 -0.13 15.66
CA LEU A 310 -9.11 0.49 15.64
C LEU A 310 -9.96 -0.31 14.66
N ALA A 311 -11.02 -0.95 15.14
CA ALA A 311 -11.94 -1.70 14.29
C ALA A 311 -13.37 -1.40 14.73
N GLY A 312 -14.26 -1.18 13.77
CA GLY A 312 -15.65 -0.91 14.04
C GLY A 312 -16.54 -1.10 12.82
N GLU A 313 -17.84 -1.00 13.03
CA GLU A 313 -18.87 -1.09 12.01
C GLU A 313 -19.85 0.07 12.18
N VAL A 314 -20.32 0.62 11.07
CA VAL A 314 -21.30 1.72 11.06
C VAL A 314 -22.36 1.45 9.98
N VAL A 315 -23.63 1.61 10.31
CA VAL A 315 -24.75 1.48 9.37
C VAL A 315 -24.56 2.40 8.18
N GLY A 316 -24.68 1.84 6.97
CA GLY A 316 -24.50 2.57 5.70
C GLY A 316 -23.03 2.78 5.28
N HIS A 317 -22.07 2.49 6.16
CA HIS A 317 -20.65 2.48 5.81
C HIS A 317 -20.04 1.08 5.89
N GLY A 318 -20.62 0.13 6.63
CA GLY A 318 -20.05 -1.19 6.84
C GLY A 318 -18.89 -1.15 7.83
N MET A 319 -18.02 -2.15 7.74
CA MET A 319 -16.90 -2.34 8.65
C MET A 319 -15.66 -1.54 8.22
N GLU A 320 -14.91 -1.02 9.19
CA GLU A 320 -13.63 -0.35 8.97
C GLU A 320 -12.59 -0.82 9.99
N TRP A 321 -11.40 -1.12 9.49
CA TRP A 321 -10.24 -1.48 10.27
C TRP A 321 -9.12 -0.50 9.99
N LEU A 322 -8.43 -0.09 11.03
CA LEU A 322 -7.20 0.67 10.97
C LEU A 322 -6.21 0.10 11.98
N TYR A 323 -5.13 -0.46 11.44
CA TYR A 323 -4.00 -0.96 12.19
C TYR A 323 -2.89 0.07 12.20
N LEU A 324 -2.46 0.50 13.39
CA LEU A 324 -1.42 1.48 13.61
C LEU A 324 -0.19 0.83 14.25
N ARG A 325 0.98 1.25 13.79
CA ARG A 325 2.28 0.73 14.21
C ARG A 325 3.18 1.80 14.78
N ASP A 326 4.12 1.35 15.61
CA ASP A 326 5.12 2.18 16.27
C ASP A 326 4.44 3.36 17.00
N CYS A 327 3.32 3.02 17.65
CA CYS A 327 2.43 3.95 18.31
C CYS A 327 3.06 4.44 19.61
N ARG A 328 2.99 5.75 19.79
CA ARG A 328 3.25 6.42 21.06
C ARG A 328 1.97 7.06 21.55
N PHE A 329 1.82 7.13 22.86
CA PHE A 329 0.55 7.46 23.49
C PHE A 329 0.76 8.52 24.54
N GLU A 330 -0.16 9.48 24.60
CA GLU A 330 -0.20 10.46 25.67
C GLU A 330 -1.65 10.73 26.07
N GLU A 331 -1.88 10.90 27.35
CA GLU A 331 -3.20 11.23 27.89
C GLU A 331 -3.24 12.72 28.23
N VAL A 332 -4.24 13.41 27.70
CA VAL A 332 -4.38 14.86 27.85
C VAL A 332 -5.74 15.16 28.48
N PRO A 333 -5.80 15.88 29.62
CA PRO A 333 -7.05 16.40 30.16
C PRO A 333 -7.84 17.18 29.10
N TRP A 334 -9.15 16.97 29.01
CA TRP A 334 -10.01 17.71 28.09
C TRP A 334 -11.19 18.34 28.84
N PRO A 335 -11.52 19.62 28.58
CA PRO A 335 -12.62 20.30 29.27
C PRO A 335 -13.96 19.56 29.12
N GLY A 336 -14.67 19.41 30.23
CA GLY A 336 -15.96 18.73 30.28
C GLY A 336 -15.89 17.20 30.20
N GLN A 337 -14.70 16.61 30.31
CA GLN A 337 -14.50 15.16 30.35
C GLN A 337 -13.92 14.72 31.69
N ASP A 338 -14.53 13.68 32.27
CA ASP A 338 -14.05 13.07 33.53
C ASP A 338 -12.78 12.23 33.34
N ARG A 339 -12.46 11.87 32.10
CA ARG A 339 -11.25 11.12 31.74
C ARG A 339 -10.46 11.88 30.67
N PRO A 340 -9.12 11.78 30.69
CA PRO A 340 -8.29 12.39 29.66
C PRO A 340 -8.58 11.77 28.29
N ILE A 341 -8.34 12.55 27.24
CA ILE A 341 -8.34 12.07 25.86
C ILE A 341 -7.01 11.38 25.53
N LEU A 342 -7.06 10.38 24.67
CA LEU A 342 -5.90 9.62 24.21
C LEU A 342 -5.37 10.18 22.89
N LEU A 343 -4.14 10.68 22.94
CA LEU A 343 -3.40 11.09 21.75
C LEU A 343 -2.50 9.95 21.29
N VAL A 344 -2.59 9.61 20.01
CA VAL A 344 -1.77 8.54 19.42
C VAL A 344 -0.93 9.08 18.28
N LEU A 345 0.39 8.99 18.39
CA LEU A 345 1.29 9.20 17.25
C LEU A 345 1.72 7.84 16.71
N ALA A 346 1.22 7.47 15.54
CA ALA A 346 1.60 6.25 14.85
C ALA A 346 2.76 6.52 13.88
N GLY A 347 3.76 5.65 13.87
CA GLY A 347 4.80 5.66 12.85
C GLY A 347 4.26 5.34 11.46
N GLN A 348 3.36 4.35 11.37
CA GLN A 348 2.73 3.85 10.14
C GLN A 348 1.30 3.36 10.40
N GLY A 349 0.50 3.21 9.34
CA GLY A 349 -0.84 2.63 9.45
C GLY A 349 -1.35 1.97 8.18
N PHE A 350 -2.26 0.99 8.35
CA PHE A 350 -2.90 0.25 7.27
C PHE A 350 -4.40 0.13 7.54
N SER A 351 -5.23 0.44 6.54
CA SER A 351 -6.68 0.34 6.66
C SER A 351 -7.24 -0.74 5.73
N SER A 352 -8.39 -1.32 6.12
CA SER A 352 -9.18 -2.17 5.21
C SER A 352 -9.76 -1.39 4.03
N ARG A 353 -9.84 -0.05 4.13
CA ARG A 353 -10.21 0.83 3.03
C ARG A 353 -8.96 1.46 2.42
N PRO A 354 -8.99 1.82 1.13
CA PRO A 354 -7.93 2.60 0.49
C PRO A 354 -7.98 4.06 1.00
N THR A 355 -7.67 4.27 2.29
CA THR A 355 -7.65 5.59 2.92
C THR A 355 -6.21 6.02 3.15
N ARG A 356 -5.83 7.17 2.59
CA ARG A 356 -4.58 7.89 2.92
C ARG A 356 -4.80 8.85 4.08
N ALA A 357 -5.65 8.47 5.05
CA ALA A 357 -5.94 9.33 6.19
C ALA A 357 -4.66 9.56 6.99
N THR A 358 -4.22 10.81 7.07
CA THR A 358 -3.05 11.25 7.85
C THR A 358 -3.36 11.32 9.35
N GLY A 359 -4.63 11.30 9.72
CA GLY A 359 -5.13 11.32 11.09
C GLY A 359 -6.59 10.87 11.15
N GLY A 360 -7.11 10.74 12.37
CA GLY A 360 -8.53 10.50 12.58
C GLY A 360 -8.89 10.39 14.06
N ALA A 361 -10.17 10.62 14.36
CA ALA A 361 -10.69 10.49 15.73
C ALA A 361 -10.64 9.03 16.22
N THR A 362 -10.26 8.86 17.47
CA THR A 362 -10.63 7.70 18.29
C THR A 362 -11.80 8.15 19.18
N PHE A 363 -12.66 7.24 19.65
CA PHE A 363 -13.84 7.65 20.44
C PHE A 363 -13.50 8.56 21.62
N ARG A 364 -12.32 8.41 22.22
CA ARG A 364 -11.81 9.27 23.32
C ARG A 364 -10.54 10.02 22.94
N GLY A 365 -10.34 10.43 21.69
CA GLY A 365 -9.14 11.16 21.29
C GLY A 365 -8.90 11.12 19.79
N PHE A 366 -7.66 10.97 19.36
CA PHE A 366 -7.33 10.88 17.93
C PHE A 366 -5.95 10.26 17.73
N PHE A 367 -5.70 9.81 16.50
CA PHE A 367 -4.39 9.38 16.06
C PHE A 367 -3.88 10.25 14.91
N LEU A 368 -2.56 10.37 14.81
CA LEU A 368 -1.85 10.97 13.68
C LEU A 368 -0.84 9.97 13.11
N ARG A 369 -0.67 9.96 11.79
CA ARG A 369 0.23 9.08 11.05
C ARG A 369 1.46 9.82 10.54
N ARG A 370 2.60 9.52 11.14
CA ARG A 370 3.87 10.18 10.83
C ARG A 370 4.39 9.86 9.43
N ASP A 371 4.24 8.65 8.93
CA ASP A 371 4.68 8.25 7.58
C ASP A 371 4.08 9.14 6.49
N LEU A 372 2.76 9.29 6.50
CA LEU A 372 2.05 10.11 5.50
C LEU A 372 2.33 11.61 5.70
N LEU A 373 2.46 12.07 6.94
CA LEU A 373 2.84 13.46 7.23
C LEU A 373 4.23 13.82 6.72
N LEU A 374 5.19 12.90 6.85
CA LEU A 374 6.55 13.10 6.31
C LEU A 374 6.55 13.08 4.79
N GLU A 375 5.80 12.17 4.16
CA GLU A 375 5.64 12.12 2.70
C GLU A 375 4.98 13.41 2.18
N HIS A 376 3.87 13.82 2.78
CA HIS A 376 3.14 15.02 2.40
C HIS A 376 3.95 16.29 2.65
N GLY A 377 4.62 16.41 3.80
CA GLY A 377 5.50 17.52 4.11
C GLY A 377 6.66 17.62 3.12
N ALA A 378 7.29 16.50 2.75
CA ALA A 378 8.37 16.48 1.79
C ALA A 378 7.92 16.94 0.40
N PHE A 379 6.74 16.49 -0.04
CA PHE A 379 6.09 16.96 -1.26
C PHE A 379 5.82 18.47 -1.19
N LEU A 380 5.18 18.96 -0.13
CA LEU A 380 4.89 20.39 0.05
C LEU A 380 6.15 21.25 0.06
N ARG A 381 7.26 20.77 0.65
CA ARG A 381 8.56 21.49 0.58
C ARG A 381 9.02 21.67 -0.86
N GLN A 382 8.89 20.64 -1.69
CA GLN A 382 9.26 20.70 -3.11
C GLN A 382 8.33 21.65 -3.89
N GLU A 383 7.03 21.63 -3.62
CA GLU A 383 6.06 22.53 -4.26
C GLU A 383 6.28 23.99 -3.87
N MET A 384 6.53 24.27 -2.58
CA MET A 384 6.79 25.64 -2.09
C MET A 384 8.06 26.28 -2.67
N GLN A 385 9.02 25.48 -3.17
CA GLN A 385 10.20 26.03 -3.86
C GLN A 385 9.84 26.69 -5.21
N ARG A 386 8.63 26.46 -5.73
CA ARG A 386 8.16 27.01 -7.00
C ARG A 386 7.54 28.41 -6.88
N VAL A 387 7.31 28.91 -5.66
CA VAL A 387 6.70 30.22 -5.40
C VAL A 387 7.65 31.12 -4.62
N GLU A 388 7.84 32.36 -5.06
CA GLU A 388 8.61 33.36 -4.30
C GLU A 388 7.78 33.88 -3.12
N ALA A 389 8.31 33.75 -1.90
CA ALA A 389 7.62 34.17 -0.68
C ALA A 389 7.44 35.71 -0.56
N ASP A 390 8.23 36.50 -1.29
CA ASP A 390 8.34 37.98 -1.15
C ASP A 390 8.09 38.76 -2.45
N GLY A 391 7.71 38.10 -3.54
CA GLY A 391 7.57 38.77 -4.84
C GLY A 391 6.36 39.71 -4.88
N SER A 392 6.54 40.93 -5.39
CA SER A 392 5.44 41.79 -5.82
C SER A 392 4.63 41.06 -6.90
N PHE A 393 3.51 40.48 -6.51
CA PHE A 393 2.64 39.75 -7.42
C PHE A 393 1.95 40.75 -8.36
N ALA A 394 2.45 40.90 -9.59
CA ALA A 394 1.71 41.56 -10.65
C ALA A 394 0.67 40.57 -11.18
N LEU A 395 -0.60 40.81 -10.85
CA LEU A 395 -1.72 40.06 -11.41
C LEU A 395 -1.64 40.10 -12.95
N PRO A 396 -1.54 38.97 -13.66
CA PRO A 396 -1.91 38.97 -15.06
C PRO A 396 -3.42 39.25 -15.16
N PRO A 397 -3.87 40.01 -16.17
CA PRO A 397 -5.30 40.26 -16.36
C PRO A 397 -6.03 38.93 -16.60
N PRO A 398 -7.29 38.79 -16.16
CA PRO A 398 -8.06 37.57 -16.33
C PRO A 398 -8.14 37.18 -17.82
N LEU A 399 -7.97 35.89 -18.10
CA LEU A 399 -7.86 35.37 -19.46
C LEU A 399 -9.15 35.42 -20.28
N SER A 400 -10.29 35.85 -19.73
CA SER A 400 -11.46 36.16 -20.56
C SER A 400 -12.41 37.17 -19.91
N ARG A 401 -13.06 37.96 -20.77
CA ARG A 401 -14.20 38.83 -20.48
C ARG A 401 -15.54 38.09 -20.60
N ASP A 402 -15.53 36.77 -20.75
CA ASP A 402 -16.75 36.01 -20.97
C ASP A 402 -17.36 35.59 -19.64
N ARG A 403 -18.47 36.26 -19.33
CA ARG A 403 -19.38 35.92 -18.24
C ARG A 403 -19.76 34.43 -18.32
N GLN A 404 -19.37 33.66 -17.32
CA GLN A 404 -20.13 32.49 -16.87
C GLN A 404 -20.55 32.69 -15.41
N PRO A 405 -21.72 32.15 -15.00
CA PRO A 405 -22.42 32.60 -13.80
C PRO A 405 -21.95 31.90 -12.52
N ASP A 406 -21.80 32.70 -11.44
CA ASP A 406 -22.03 32.46 -10.00
C ASP A 406 -21.68 31.12 -9.30
N ALA A 407 -20.93 30.18 -9.89
CA ALA A 407 -20.67 28.88 -9.26
C ALA A 407 -19.19 28.54 -8.98
N GLU A 408 -18.23 29.31 -9.49
CA GLU A 408 -16.81 28.98 -9.35
C GLU A 408 -16.08 29.98 -8.44
N PRO A 409 -15.30 29.51 -7.44
CA PRO A 409 -14.46 30.40 -6.66
C PRO A 409 -13.39 31.03 -7.58
N PRO A 410 -13.02 32.31 -7.36
CA PRO A 410 -12.07 33.03 -8.22
C PRO A 410 -10.73 32.30 -8.30
N GLU A 411 -9.96 32.44 -9.38
CA GLU A 411 -8.58 31.94 -9.48
C GLU A 411 -7.80 32.31 -8.19
N ASP A 412 -7.21 31.33 -7.52
CA ASP A 412 -6.48 31.52 -6.25
C ASP A 412 -5.02 31.86 -6.47
N TRP A 413 -4.51 31.72 -7.70
CA TRP A 413 -3.14 32.10 -8.05
C TRP A 413 -2.13 31.46 -7.08
N ASP A 414 -2.22 30.15 -6.91
CA ASP A 414 -1.40 29.38 -5.97
C ASP A 414 -1.49 29.88 -4.51
N LEU A 415 -2.62 30.48 -4.10
CA LEU A 415 -2.83 30.95 -2.72
C LEU A 415 -2.50 29.88 -1.68
N PRO A 416 -2.86 28.59 -1.83
CA PRO A 416 -2.45 27.56 -0.87
C PRO A 416 -0.93 27.49 -0.71
N LEU A 417 -0.17 27.52 -1.80
CA LEU A 417 1.29 27.47 -1.78
C LEU A 417 1.90 28.75 -1.20
N ARG A 418 1.35 29.93 -1.55
CA ARG A 418 1.81 31.22 -1.03
C ARG A 418 1.56 31.37 0.48
N LEU A 419 0.38 30.96 0.96
CA LEU A 419 0.06 30.91 2.39
C LEU A 419 1.03 29.99 3.15
N ARG A 420 1.30 28.79 2.62
CA ARG A 420 2.25 27.84 3.22
C ARG A 420 3.68 28.38 3.20
N ALA A 421 4.12 29.00 2.10
CA ALA A 421 5.43 29.61 1.98
C ALA A 421 5.62 30.79 2.96
N ALA A 422 4.65 31.70 3.05
CA ALA A 422 4.65 32.81 3.99
C ALA A 422 4.72 32.31 5.44
N ARG A 423 3.88 31.34 5.80
CA ARG A 423 3.86 30.77 7.16
C ARG A 423 5.14 30.04 7.52
N ARG A 424 5.70 29.26 6.60
CA ARG A 424 6.98 28.55 6.79
C ARG A 424 8.11 29.55 7.01
N LYS A 425 8.16 30.61 6.21
CA LYS A 425 9.17 31.66 6.35
C LYS A 425 9.05 32.39 7.69
N ALA A 426 7.83 32.75 8.10
CA ALA A 426 7.60 33.48 9.35
C ALA A 426 7.87 32.65 10.61
N SER A 427 7.59 31.35 10.59
CA SER A 427 7.76 30.45 11.76
C SER A 427 9.17 29.86 11.89
N GLY A 428 9.91 29.71 10.78
CA GLY A 428 11.18 28.99 10.75
C GLY A 428 11.05 27.47 10.89
N TRP A 429 9.82 26.93 10.93
CA TRP A 429 9.58 25.50 11.05
C TRP A 429 9.62 24.77 9.71
N THR A 430 9.79 23.45 9.77
CA THR A 430 9.71 22.59 8.60
C THR A 430 8.26 22.43 8.13
N ALA A 431 8.05 22.09 6.86
CA ALA A 431 6.70 21.86 6.33
C ALA A 431 6.02 20.67 7.03
N GLU A 432 6.79 19.63 7.36
CA GLU A 432 6.30 18.46 8.10
C GLU A 432 5.73 18.85 9.45
N ARG A 433 6.42 19.73 10.18
CA ARG A 433 5.99 20.18 11.52
C ARG A 433 4.77 21.08 11.44
N LEU A 434 4.69 21.95 10.43
CA LEU A 434 3.51 22.81 10.20
C LEU A 434 2.28 21.99 9.80
N GLU A 435 2.44 21.03 8.89
CA GLU A 435 1.37 20.11 8.49
C GLU A 435 0.87 19.27 9.67
N PHE A 436 1.79 18.77 10.50
CA PHE A 436 1.47 18.04 11.71
C PHE A 436 0.63 18.85 12.70
N ARG A 437 1.02 20.09 12.99
CA ARG A 437 0.29 20.96 13.93
C ARG A 437 -1.07 21.39 13.38
N ALA A 438 -1.15 21.67 12.09
CA ALA A 438 -2.41 21.96 11.42
C ALA A 438 -3.36 20.75 11.49
N LEU A 439 -2.87 19.55 11.18
CA LEU A 439 -3.67 18.33 11.27
C LEU A 439 -4.13 18.06 12.71
N LEU A 440 -3.27 18.27 13.70
CA LEU A 440 -3.66 18.13 15.11
C LEU A 440 -4.82 19.06 15.49
N ALA A 441 -4.75 20.33 15.09
CA ALA A 441 -5.83 21.28 15.35
C ALA A 441 -7.14 20.86 14.67
N HIS A 442 -7.06 20.29 13.47
CA HIS A 442 -8.20 19.70 12.77
C HIS A 442 -8.81 18.53 13.55
N GLU A 443 -8.00 17.56 13.99
CA GLU A 443 -8.48 16.41 14.77
C GLU A 443 -9.10 16.84 16.11
N CYS A 444 -8.51 17.81 16.79
CA CYS A 444 -9.12 18.44 17.97
C CYS A 444 -10.50 19.04 17.64
N GLY A 445 -10.67 19.59 16.44
CA GLY A 445 -11.92 20.15 15.93
C GLY A 445 -13.09 19.15 15.86
N HIS A 446 -12.81 17.85 15.76
CA HIS A 446 -13.84 16.79 15.79
C HIS A 446 -14.33 16.47 17.20
N LEU A 447 -13.52 16.71 18.23
CA LEU A 447 -13.81 16.29 19.61
C LEU A 447 -15.15 16.81 20.17
N PRO A 448 -15.57 18.07 19.94
CA PRO A 448 -16.88 18.52 20.41
C PRO A 448 -18.06 17.74 19.83
N GLU A 449 -17.90 17.08 18.67
CA GLU A 449 -18.95 16.24 18.08
C GLU A 449 -18.82 14.77 18.48
N VAL A 450 -17.60 14.27 18.65
CA VAL A 450 -17.32 12.85 18.93
C VAL A 450 -17.46 12.51 20.41
N LEU A 451 -16.97 13.37 21.32
CA LEU A 451 -17.01 13.09 22.76
C LEU A 451 -18.45 12.93 23.30
N PRO A 452 -19.45 13.71 22.86
CA PRO A 452 -20.84 13.46 23.24
C PRO A 452 -21.40 12.09 22.80
N TRP A 453 -20.76 11.37 21.88
CA TRP A 453 -21.21 10.05 21.45
C TRP A 453 -20.68 8.90 22.32
N LEU A 454 -19.87 9.23 23.32
CA LEU A 454 -19.42 8.26 24.31
C LEU A 454 -20.60 7.71 25.13
N PRO A 455 -20.45 6.53 25.77
CA PRO A 455 -21.55 5.84 26.46
C PRO A 455 -22.33 6.68 27.49
N ASP A 456 -21.69 7.73 28.03
CA ASP A 456 -22.24 8.62 29.04
C ASP A 456 -22.72 9.98 28.46
N GLY A 457 -22.60 10.18 27.15
CA GLY A 457 -22.95 11.42 26.47
C GLY A 457 -24.42 11.52 26.04
N PRO A 458 -24.87 12.70 25.57
CA PRO A 458 -26.25 12.90 25.14
C PRO A 458 -26.64 11.95 24.00
N SER A 459 -27.92 11.59 23.95
CA SER A 459 -28.44 10.67 22.94
C SER A 459 -28.10 11.13 21.51
N LEU A 460 -27.70 10.18 20.65
CA LEU A 460 -27.48 10.40 19.21
C LEU A 460 -28.67 11.06 18.49
N PHE A 461 -29.88 11.02 19.07
CA PHE A 461 -31.03 11.79 18.58
C PHE A 461 -30.76 13.29 18.52
N ALA A 462 -29.86 13.83 19.34
CA ALA A 462 -29.50 15.25 19.33
C ALA A 462 -28.73 15.66 18.06
N VAL A 463 -27.97 14.74 17.45
CA VAL A 463 -27.18 15.00 16.22
C VAL A 463 -27.85 14.47 14.95
N LEU A 464 -28.96 13.73 15.09
CA LEU A 464 -29.72 13.20 13.95
C LEU A 464 -30.15 14.27 12.93
N PRO A 465 -30.58 15.49 13.34
CA PRO A 465 -30.90 16.54 12.39
C PRO A 465 -29.69 16.94 11.53
N ASP A 466 -28.51 17.11 12.13
CA ASP A 466 -27.27 17.44 11.41
C ASP A 466 -26.86 16.31 10.46
N PHE A 467 -26.94 15.06 10.90
CA PHE A 467 -26.68 13.87 10.11
C PHE A 467 -27.58 13.80 8.86
N LEU A 468 -28.90 13.96 9.04
CA LEU A 468 -29.88 13.92 7.95
C LEU A 468 -29.71 15.10 7.00
N LEU A 469 -29.48 16.31 7.51
CA LEU A 469 -29.24 17.49 6.69
C LEU A 469 -27.96 17.34 5.87
N SER A 470 -26.89 16.80 6.45
CA SER A 470 -25.64 16.50 5.74
C SER A 470 -25.86 15.46 4.65
N TRP A 471 -26.59 14.38 4.94
CA TRP A 471 -26.93 13.38 3.92
C TRP A 471 -27.70 14.03 2.76
N LEU A 472 -28.80 14.74 3.06
CA LEU A 472 -29.66 15.35 2.05
C LEU A 472 -28.93 16.37 1.19
N ARG A 473 -28.02 17.15 1.79
CA ARG A 473 -27.30 18.23 1.11
C ARG A 473 -26.06 17.76 0.37
N ASP A 474 -25.25 16.92 1.03
CA ASP A 474 -23.90 16.61 0.62
C ASP A 474 -23.75 15.18 0.08
N GLY A 475 -24.73 14.30 0.34
CA GLY A 475 -24.71 12.88 -0.06
C GLY A 475 -23.94 11.98 0.92
N ASP A 476 -23.47 12.56 2.02
CA ASP A 476 -22.69 11.89 3.05
C ASP A 476 -23.07 12.47 4.42
N PRO A 477 -23.49 11.63 5.39
CA PRO A 477 -23.96 12.09 6.68
C PRO A 477 -22.86 12.66 7.59
N LEU A 478 -21.58 12.51 7.25
CA LEU A 478 -20.47 12.98 8.09
C LEU A 478 -19.79 14.26 7.54
N THR A 479 -20.18 14.73 6.34
CA THR A 479 -19.57 15.93 5.71
C THR A 479 -19.69 17.20 6.59
N TRP A 480 -20.75 17.32 7.40
CA TRP A 480 -20.90 18.45 8.32
C TRP A 480 -19.83 18.48 9.42
N MET A 481 -19.32 17.32 9.88
CA MET A 481 -18.27 17.24 10.90
C MET A 481 -16.97 17.85 10.39
N GLU A 482 -16.59 17.54 9.15
CA GLU A 482 -15.40 18.10 8.49
C GLU A 482 -15.46 19.63 8.38
N PHE A 483 -16.63 20.17 8.04
CA PHE A 483 -16.85 21.62 8.02
C PHE A 483 -16.62 22.24 9.41
N ARG A 484 -17.19 21.66 10.47
CA ARG A 484 -17.07 22.19 11.83
C ARG A 484 -15.66 22.02 12.40
N ALA A 485 -15.04 20.86 12.18
CA ALA A 485 -13.68 20.57 12.65
C ALA A 485 -12.66 21.53 12.04
N GLN A 486 -12.73 21.76 10.73
CA GLN A 486 -11.84 22.69 10.06
C GLN A 486 -12.10 24.16 10.48
N ALA A 487 -13.37 24.56 10.68
CA ALA A 487 -13.70 25.89 11.17
C ALA A 487 -13.14 26.14 12.58
N ARG A 488 -13.29 25.16 13.47
CA ARG A 488 -12.72 25.17 14.83
C ARG A 488 -11.20 25.23 14.84
N ALA A 489 -10.56 24.41 14.01
CA ALA A 489 -9.12 24.41 13.85
C ALA A 489 -8.62 25.80 13.43
N LEU A 490 -9.25 26.41 12.42
CA LEU A 490 -8.87 27.74 11.95
C LEU A 490 -9.11 28.82 13.02
N ALA A 491 -10.23 28.75 13.75
CA ALA A 491 -10.57 29.67 14.83
C ALA A 491 -9.65 29.55 16.07
N SER A 492 -8.98 28.40 16.24
CA SER A 492 -8.01 28.19 17.33
C SER A 492 -6.76 29.05 17.19
N GLY A 493 -6.45 29.52 15.97
CA GLY A 493 -5.23 30.29 15.68
C GLY A 493 -3.99 29.42 15.41
N VAL A 494 -4.09 28.11 15.58
CA VAL A 494 -2.98 27.18 15.32
C VAL A 494 -2.73 27.08 13.82
N GLU A 495 -1.57 27.57 13.38
CA GLU A 495 -1.18 27.56 11.97
C GLU A 495 -2.24 28.12 11.01
N SER A 496 -2.93 29.22 11.36
CA SER A 496 -4.09 29.75 10.63
C SER A 496 -3.88 29.87 9.12
N GLN A 497 -2.71 30.37 8.68
CA GLN A 497 -2.38 30.47 7.26
C GLN A 497 -2.24 29.09 6.59
N TRP A 498 -1.70 28.10 7.30
CA TRP A 498 -1.56 26.72 6.81
C TRP A 498 -2.90 26.01 6.71
N LEU A 499 -3.76 26.15 7.72
CA LEU A 499 -5.13 25.63 7.70
C LEU A 499 -5.99 26.30 6.63
N LEU A 500 -5.82 27.60 6.41
CA LEU A 500 -6.48 28.31 5.32
C LEU A 500 -6.03 27.78 3.95
N ALA A 501 -4.73 27.49 3.78
CA ALA A 501 -4.22 26.88 2.56
C ALA A 501 -4.88 25.52 2.27
N GLN A 502 -4.99 24.66 3.30
CA GLN A 502 -5.70 23.38 3.19
C GLN A 502 -7.18 23.56 2.82
N ILE A 503 -7.87 24.56 3.40
CA ILE A 503 -9.27 24.86 3.07
C ILE A 503 -9.42 25.24 1.60
N VAL A 504 -8.57 26.15 1.11
CA VAL A 504 -8.62 26.64 -0.28
C VAL A 504 -8.32 25.49 -1.25
N GLU A 505 -7.30 24.68 -0.96
CA GLU A 505 -6.90 23.53 -1.76
C GLU A 505 -8.01 22.46 -1.82
N ARG A 506 -8.54 22.01 -0.68
CA ARG A 506 -9.57 20.96 -0.64
C ARG A 506 -10.92 21.43 -1.20
N ALA A 507 -11.24 22.72 -1.13
CA ALA A 507 -12.43 23.27 -1.79
C ALA A 507 -12.37 23.19 -3.34
N ARG A 508 -11.16 23.09 -3.90
CA ARG A 508 -10.85 23.18 -5.34
C ARG A 508 -10.31 21.90 -5.98
N GLY A 509 -9.67 21.02 -5.21
CA GLY A 509 -8.99 19.81 -5.70
C GLY A 509 -9.88 18.77 -6.39
N PHE A 510 -9.25 17.73 -6.95
CA PHE A 510 -9.88 16.51 -7.53
C PHE A 510 -11.00 15.98 -6.60
N PRO A 511 -12.10 15.36 -7.08
CA PRO A 511 -13.25 14.98 -6.25
C PRO A 511 -12.85 14.15 -5.01
N ASP A 512 -12.65 14.86 -3.90
CA ASP A 512 -12.52 14.36 -2.54
C ASP A 512 -13.94 14.22 -1.94
N ARG A 513 -14.15 13.18 -1.15
CA ARG A 513 -15.42 12.92 -0.45
C ARG A 513 -15.89 14.14 0.35
N TYR A 514 -14.97 14.95 0.86
CA TYR A 514 -15.28 16.11 1.69
C TYR A 514 -15.18 17.47 0.99
N GLN A 515 -14.94 17.51 -0.34
CA GLN A 515 -14.78 18.77 -1.10
C GLN A 515 -15.92 19.79 -0.82
N LYS A 516 -17.17 19.31 -0.70
CA LYS A 516 -18.35 20.15 -0.43
C LYS A 516 -18.26 20.86 0.93
N ALA A 517 -17.76 20.20 1.97
CA ALA A 517 -17.55 20.79 3.30
C ALA A 517 -16.58 21.98 3.22
N TYR A 518 -15.42 21.74 2.61
CA TYR A 518 -14.37 22.76 2.48
C TYR A 518 -14.81 23.92 1.60
N ARG A 519 -15.57 23.66 0.52
CA ARG A 519 -16.14 24.72 -0.32
C ARG A 519 -17.15 25.59 0.45
N ARG A 520 -18.00 24.99 1.28
CA ARG A 520 -18.93 25.72 2.14
C ARG A 520 -18.19 26.60 3.14
N LEU A 521 -17.13 26.08 3.78
CA LEU A 521 -16.32 26.84 4.72
C LEU A 521 -15.61 28.01 4.03
N LEU A 522 -15.00 27.78 2.87
CA LEU A 522 -14.37 28.84 2.08
C LEU A 522 -15.37 29.93 1.71
N ASN A 523 -16.58 29.56 1.27
CA ASN A 523 -17.63 30.53 0.94
C ASN A 523 -18.07 31.34 2.16
N ALA A 524 -18.20 30.72 3.33
CA ALA A 524 -18.53 31.42 4.57
C ALA A 524 -17.45 32.44 4.97
N LEU A 525 -16.17 32.05 4.88
CA LEU A 525 -15.04 32.94 5.13
C LEU A 525 -15.03 34.12 4.14
N VAL A 526 -15.21 33.87 2.84
CA VAL A 526 -15.23 34.92 1.81
C VAL A 526 -16.38 35.90 2.01
N VAL A 527 -17.59 35.40 2.30
CA VAL A 527 -18.74 36.25 2.62
C VAL A 527 -18.46 37.12 3.84
N GLN A 528 -17.81 36.55 4.86
CA GLN A 528 -17.52 37.29 6.08
C GLN A 528 -16.42 38.35 5.87
N ALA A 529 -15.38 38.04 5.11
CA ALA A 529 -14.31 38.97 4.76
C ALA A 529 -14.86 40.18 3.98
N ARG A 530 -15.76 39.92 3.03
CA ARG A 530 -16.44 40.98 2.26
C ARG A 530 -17.27 41.91 3.16
N LYS A 531 -17.98 41.37 4.15
CA LYS A 531 -18.72 42.17 5.13
C LYS A 531 -17.82 43.07 5.97
N GLN A 532 -16.60 42.64 6.24
CA GLN A 532 -15.59 43.38 7.01
C GLN A 532 -14.75 44.34 6.13
N GLY A 533 -15.01 44.40 4.82
CA GLY A 533 -14.24 45.24 3.90
C GLY A 533 -12.80 44.77 3.69
N LEU A 534 -12.52 43.49 3.96
CA LEU A 534 -11.18 42.92 3.80
C LEU A 534 -10.87 42.63 2.32
N ALA A 535 -9.57 42.52 2.01
CA ALA A 535 -9.09 42.22 0.68
C ALA A 535 -9.68 40.91 0.10
N GLU A 536 -9.67 40.80 -1.24
CA GLU A 536 -10.18 39.59 -1.90
C GLU A 536 -9.27 38.38 -1.69
N LEU A 537 -9.84 37.18 -1.83
CA LEU A 537 -9.20 35.88 -1.52
C LEU A 537 -7.75 35.75 -2.04
N PRO A 538 -7.38 36.13 -3.28
CA PRO A 538 -6.00 36.02 -3.77
C PRO A 538 -4.94 36.77 -2.94
N TRP A 539 -5.36 37.75 -2.15
CA TRP A 539 -4.49 38.60 -1.35
C TRP A 539 -4.34 38.16 0.10
N TRP A 540 -5.05 37.11 0.53
CA TRP A 540 -5.06 36.67 1.94
C TRP A 540 -3.71 36.10 2.41
N HIS A 541 -2.78 35.80 1.50
CA HIS A 541 -1.40 35.43 1.85
C HIS A 541 -0.64 36.55 2.58
N GLN A 542 -1.09 37.80 2.46
CA GLN A 542 -0.50 38.97 3.12
C GLN A 542 -1.08 39.23 4.51
N TRP A 543 -2.16 38.53 4.88
CA TRP A 543 -2.83 38.78 6.13
C TRP A 543 -2.07 38.20 7.31
N PRO A 544 -2.00 38.93 8.42
CA PRO A 544 -1.57 38.38 9.70
C PRO A 544 -2.41 37.14 10.09
N PRO A 545 -1.81 36.10 10.70
CA PRO A 545 -2.55 34.93 11.19
C PRO A 545 -3.74 35.26 12.09
N GLU A 546 -3.66 36.37 12.83
CA GLU A 546 -4.69 36.86 13.75
C GLU A 546 -5.94 37.35 13.00
N GLU A 547 -5.79 37.96 11.83
CA GLU A 547 -6.92 38.39 10.99
C GLU A 547 -7.69 37.17 10.45
N ILE A 548 -6.96 36.15 10.00
CA ILE A 548 -7.55 34.88 9.54
C ILE A 548 -8.26 34.18 10.69
N GLN A 549 -7.65 34.17 11.88
CA GLN A 549 -8.25 33.61 13.09
C GLN A 549 -9.55 34.34 13.46
N SER A 550 -9.54 35.67 13.49
CA SER A 550 -10.71 36.49 13.82
C SER A 550 -11.86 36.24 12.83
N LEU A 551 -11.53 36.13 11.54
CA LEU A 551 -12.49 35.77 10.51
C LEU A 551 -13.14 34.40 10.78
N ALA A 552 -12.35 33.40 11.15
CA ALA A 552 -12.82 32.06 11.46
C ALA A 552 -13.67 32.02 12.74
N GLN A 553 -13.30 32.75 13.78
CA GLN A 553 -14.08 32.90 15.01
C GLN A 553 -15.48 33.46 14.72
N GLU A 554 -15.55 34.46 13.85
CA GLU A 554 -16.81 35.06 13.43
C GLU A 554 -17.67 34.10 12.59
N VAL A 555 -17.05 33.31 11.70
CA VAL A 555 -17.75 32.23 10.99
C VAL A 555 -18.30 31.18 11.97
N CYS A 556 -17.51 30.76 12.97
CA CYS A 556 -17.96 29.85 14.02
C CYS A 556 -19.17 30.43 14.75
N ARG A 557 -19.11 31.69 15.20
CA ARG A 557 -20.19 32.38 15.89
C ARG A 557 -21.47 32.44 15.06
N GLN A 558 -21.38 32.78 13.77
CA GLN A 558 -22.55 32.86 12.87
C GLN A 558 -23.21 31.51 12.60
N ASN A 559 -22.45 30.42 12.69
CA ASN A 559 -22.94 29.07 12.44
C ASN A 559 -23.24 28.29 13.74
N GLY A 560 -23.18 28.95 14.91
CA GLY A 560 -23.40 28.30 16.20
C GLY A 560 -22.38 27.22 16.53
N ILE A 561 -21.15 27.33 16.00
CA ILE A 561 -20.08 26.35 16.20
C ILE A 561 -19.31 26.75 17.47
N GLU A 562 -19.31 25.88 18.46
CA GLU A 562 -18.48 26.03 19.65
C GLU A 562 -16.99 25.97 19.27
N MET A 563 -16.22 26.95 19.76
CA MET A 563 -14.77 27.05 19.53
C MET A 563 -14.00 26.08 20.43
N LEU A 564 -12.79 25.70 20.00
CA LEU A 564 -11.92 24.87 20.84
C LEU A 564 -11.41 25.64 22.06
N PRO A 565 -11.32 25.00 23.25
CA PRO A 565 -10.71 25.60 24.42
C PRO A 565 -9.20 25.83 24.18
N PRO A 566 -8.69 27.09 24.19
CA PRO A 566 -7.31 27.38 23.81
C PRO A 566 -6.26 26.63 24.65
N ALA A 567 -6.50 26.51 25.96
CA ALA A 567 -5.61 25.79 26.87
C ALA A 567 -5.51 24.29 26.52
N ALA A 568 -6.64 23.65 26.19
CA ALA A 568 -6.67 22.23 25.84
C ALA A 568 -5.98 21.94 24.50
N VAL A 569 -6.14 22.84 23.52
CA VAL A 569 -5.44 22.73 22.23
C VAL A 569 -3.93 22.88 22.40
N LEU A 570 -3.50 23.82 23.23
CA LEU A 570 -2.08 24.00 23.54
C LEU A 570 -1.50 22.76 24.23
N GLU A 571 -2.20 22.23 25.23
CA GLU A 571 -1.78 21.02 25.94
C GLU A 571 -1.69 19.81 25.00
N ALA A 572 -2.66 19.65 24.10
CA ALA A 572 -2.63 18.62 23.08
C ALA A 572 -1.45 18.80 22.10
N LEU A 573 -1.16 20.03 21.67
CA LEU A 573 0.02 20.35 20.85
C LEU A 573 1.33 19.98 21.56
N GLU A 574 1.48 20.36 22.82
CA GLU A 574 2.68 20.07 23.59
C GLU A 574 2.90 18.57 23.80
N ALA A 575 1.83 17.84 24.14
CA ALA A 575 1.85 16.38 24.24
C ALA A 575 2.28 15.75 22.92
N MET A 576 1.64 16.15 21.83
CA MET A 576 1.90 15.59 20.52
C MET A 576 3.32 15.93 20.01
N GLU A 577 3.88 17.09 20.35
CA GLU A 577 5.29 17.45 20.11
C GLU A 577 6.26 16.59 20.95
N ARG A 578 5.92 16.25 22.21
CA ARG A 578 6.70 15.29 23.01
C ARG A 578 6.70 13.92 22.34
N LEU A 579 5.54 13.43 21.90
CA LEU A 579 5.45 12.15 21.17
C LEU A 579 6.32 12.16 19.91
N TRP A 580 6.31 13.27 19.15
CA TRP A 580 7.12 13.42 17.95
C TRP A 580 8.63 13.36 18.27
N ALA A 581 9.08 14.14 19.26
CA ALA A 581 10.49 14.16 19.66
C ALA A 581 10.98 12.79 20.13
N GLN A 582 10.17 12.06 20.90
CA GLN A 582 10.51 10.70 21.31
C GLN A 582 10.60 9.76 20.10
N ALA A 583 9.74 9.93 19.08
CA ALA A 583 9.77 9.14 17.85
C ALA A 583 10.98 9.45 16.96
N GLU A 584 11.60 10.60 17.11
CA GLU A 584 12.87 10.95 16.46
C GLU A 584 14.07 10.38 17.22
N ALA A 585 14.09 10.52 18.55
CA ALA A 585 15.15 9.96 19.40
C ALA A 585 15.31 8.45 19.22
N GLY A 586 14.20 7.70 19.22
CA GLY A 586 14.22 6.25 19.03
C GLY A 586 14.72 5.77 17.66
N ARG A 587 14.85 6.65 16.65
CA ARG A 587 15.50 6.31 15.36
C ARG A 587 17.01 6.50 15.39
N SER A 588 17.53 7.33 16.29
CA SER A 588 18.97 7.55 16.43
C SER A 588 19.62 6.36 17.13
N GLU A 589 18.98 5.85 18.19
CA GLU A 589 19.46 4.68 18.95
C GLU A 589 19.34 3.36 18.18
N ALA A 590 18.42 3.25 17.21
CA ALA A 590 18.31 2.06 16.35
C ALA A 590 19.30 2.05 15.16
N LYS A 591 20.07 3.13 14.98
CA LYS A 591 21.09 3.26 13.93
C LYS A 591 22.53 3.19 14.46
N GLU A 592 22.70 3.23 15.77
CA GLU A 592 23.94 2.90 16.50
C GLU A 592 23.91 1.42 16.91
#